data_AF-A0AAU9UTU5-F1
#
_entry.id   AF-A0AAU9UTU5-F1
#
_cell.length_a   1.000
_cell.length_b   1.000
_cell.length_c   1.000
_cell.angle_alpha   90.00
_cell.angle_beta   90.00
_cell.angle_gamma   90.00
#
_symmetry.space_group_name_H-M   'P 1'
#
loop_
_entity.id
_entity.type
_entity.pdbx_description
1 polymer ?
#
loop_
_entity_poly.entity_id
_entity_poly.type
_entity_poly.pdbx_seq_one_letter_code
_entity_poly.pdbx_strand_id
1 'polypeptide(L)'
;MDDPFVSCPYDPSHRVPRSRIQAHIVKCQKKHPTLASCPYNATHRLPQSEMTEHVQQCPSRSAIFPEHTPKVIAQLTSPRPILQREYLPETDPNHEIWDD
;
A
#
# COMPACT_ATOMS: atom_id res chain seq x y z
N MET A 1 -4.25 22.28 -16.21
CA MET A 1 -4.20 20.98 -15.51
C MET A 1 -5.57 20.76 -14.93
N ASP A 2 -6.44 20.08 -15.67
CA ASP A 2 -7.82 19.84 -15.27
C ASP A 2 -7.84 18.73 -14.21
N ASP A 3 -8.25 19.05 -12.98
CA ASP A 3 -8.49 18.05 -11.93
C ASP A 3 -9.93 17.52 -12.10
N PRO A 4 -10.13 16.30 -12.61
CA PRO A 4 -11.45 15.80 -12.92
C PRO A 4 -12.27 15.66 -11.64
N PHE A 5 -13.54 16.06 -11.71
CA PHE A 5 -14.49 15.86 -10.63
C PHE A 5 -14.98 14.41 -10.62
N VAL A 6 -14.98 13.80 -9.45
CA VAL A 6 -15.49 12.45 -9.20
C VAL A 6 -16.66 12.51 -8.22
N SER A 7 -17.61 11.57 -8.37
CA SER A 7 -18.73 11.42 -7.45
C SER A 7 -18.29 10.75 -6.15
N CYS A 8 -18.84 11.18 -5.02
CA CYS A 8 -18.61 10.52 -3.74
C CYS A 8 -19.28 9.14 -3.71
N PRO A 9 -18.63 8.11 -3.15
CA PRO A 9 -19.21 6.77 -3.05
C PRO A 9 -20.35 6.66 -2.02
N TYR A 10 -20.50 7.62 -1.11
CA TYR A 10 -21.63 7.64 -0.15
C TYR A 10 -22.87 8.35 -0.69
N ASP A 11 -22.68 9.38 -1.53
CA ASP A 11 -23.76 10.20 -2.05
C ASP A 11 -23.39 10.69 -3.46
N PRO A 12 -24.13 10.28 -4.50
CA PRO A 12 -23.86 10.70 -5.88
C PRO A 12 -24.06 12.21 -6.10
N SER A 13 -24.73 12.91 -5.19
CA SER A 13 -24.94 14.37 -5.23
C SER A 13 -23.65 15.14 -4.98
N HIS A 14 -22.70 14.55 -4.25
CA HIS A 14 -21.40 15.18 -3.99
C HIS A 14 -20.45 14.93 -5.15
N ARG A 15 -20.11 16.00 -5.87
CA ARG A 15 -19.00 16.03 -6.83
C ARG A 15 -17.82 16.75 -6.22
N VAL A 16 -16.66 16.09 -6.19
CA VAL A 16 -15.44 16.63 -5.60
C VAL A 16 -14.25 16.38 -6.52
N PRO A 17 -13.24 17.27 -6.52
CA PRO A 17 -12.03 17.07 -7.32
C PRO A 17 -11.32 15.77 -6.91
N ARG A 18 -10.76 15.04 -7.88
CA ARG A 18 -10.06 13.78 -7.64
C ARG A 18 -8.91 13.94 -6.66
N SER A 19 -8.24 15.10 -6.64
CA SER A 19 -7.21 15.40 -5.64
C SER A 19 -7.72 15.49 -4.20
N ARG A 20 -9.01 15.82 -3.98
CA ARG A 20 -9.59 16.08 -2.65
C ARG A 20 -10.54 14.98 -2.17
N ILE A 21 -10.85 13.98 -3.01
CA ILE A 21 -11.81 12.91 -2.68
C ILE A 21 -11.44 12.13 -1.41
N GLN A 22 -10.15 11.86 -1.18
CA GLN A 22 -9.70 11.13 0.02
C GLN A 22 -10.09 11.84 1.32
N ALA A 23 -9.79 13.15 1.41
CA ALA A 23 -10.16 13.97 2.56
C ALA A 23 -11.69 14.15 2.68
N HIS A 24 -12.40 14.19 1.54
CA HIS A 24 -13.86 14.23 1.53
C HIS A 24 -14.47 12.95 2.11
N ILE A 25 -14.00 11.78 1.70
CA ILE A 25 -14.51 10.46 2.13
C ILE A 25 -14.43 10.31 3.65
N VAL A 26 -13.34 10.70 4.29
CA VAL A 26 -13.19 10.62 5.76
C VAL A 26 -14.25 11.45 6.49
N LYS A 27 -14.58 12.64 5.96
CA LYS A 27 -15.62 13.50 6.52
C LYS A 27 -17.03 12.97 6.23
N CYS A 28 -17.23 12.41 5.03
CA CYS A 28 -18.52 11.87 4.60
C CYS A 28 -18.87 10.58 5.35
N GLN A 29 -17.88 9.72 5.62
CA GLN A 29 -18.03 8.49 6.41
C GLN A 29 -18.57 8.75 7.82
N LYS A 30 -18.14 9.85 8.46
CA LYS A 30 -18.66 10.23 9.79
C LYS A 30 -20.18 10.52 9.77
N LYS A 31 -20.71 10.93 8.62
CA LYS A 31 -22.15 11.19 8.42
C LYS A 31 -22.90 9.94 7.94
N HIS A 32 -22.22 9.02 7.26
CA HIS A 32 -22.80 7.80 6.68
C HIS A 32 -21.91 6.57 6.96
N PRO A 33 -22.10 5.84 8.08
CA PRO A 33 -21.14 4.84 8.55
C PRO A 33 -21.25 3.44 7.90
N THR A 34 -21.96 3.28 6.77
CA THR A 34 -22.37 1.94 6.29
C THR A 34 -21.42 1.28 5.27
N LEU A 35 -20.44 2.00 4.74
CA LEU A 35 -19.55 1.47 3.70
C LEU A 35 -18.19 1.06 4.28
N ALA A 36 -17.74 -0.13 3.88
CA ALA A 36 -16.40 -0.62 4.16
C ALA A 36 -15.37 0.00 3.20
N SER A 37 -14.11 0.06 3.62
CA SER A 37 -12.99 0.52 2.79
C SER A 37 -12.28 -0.64 2.10
N CYS A 38 -11.94 -0.48 0.82
CA CYS A 38 -11.11 -1.47 0.12
C CYS A 38 -9.67 -1.49 0.68
N PRO A 39 -9.06 -2.68 0.86
CA PRO A 39 -7.69 -2.81 1.35
C PRO A 39 -6.63 -2.32 0.36
N TYR A 40 -6.93 -2.31 -0.95
CA TYR A 40 -5.99 -1.87 -1.99
C TYR A 40 -6.10 -0.38 -2.31
N ASN A 41 -7.28 0.21 -2.11
CA ASN A 41 -7.50 1.62 -2.39
C ASN A 41 -8.50 2.24 -1.41
N ALA A 42 -8.01 3.12 -0.55
CA ALA A 42 -8.81 3.82 0.43
C ALA A 42 -9.80 4.84 -0.16
N THR A 43 -9.86 5.06 -1.48
CA THR A 43 -10.96 5.82 -2.11
C THR A 43 -12.18 4.96 -2.43
N HIS A 44 -12.02 3.64 -2.59
CA HIS A 44 -13.14 2.74 -2.83
C HIS A 44 -13.90 2.51 -1.52
N ARG A 45 -15.21 2.77 -1.54
CA ARG A 45 -16.14 2.52 -0.44
C ARG A 45 -17.34 1.79 -1.00
N LEU A 46 -17.62 0.61 -0.47
CA LEU A 46 -18.70 -0.26 -0.92
C LEU A 46 -19.37 -0.92 0.29
N PRO A 47 -20.61 -1.41 0.16
CA PRO A 47 -21.24 -2.23 1.18
C PRO A 47 -20.40 -3.47 1.48
N GLN A 48 -20.46 -3.96 2.72
CA GLN A 48 -19.68 -5.14 3.13
C GLN A 48 -20.03 -6.39 2.29
N SER A 49 -21.28 -6.52 1.82
CA SER A 49 -21.73 -7.60 0.93
C SER A 49 -20.99 -7.61 -0.41
N GLU A 50 -20.75 -6.43 -0.98
CA GLU A 50 -20.11 -6.27 -2.30
C GLU A 50 -18.58 -6.18 -2.21
N MET A 51 -18.04 -5.90 -1.02
CA MET A 51 -16.60 -5.78 -0.80
C MET A 51 -15.84 -7.07 -1.16
N THR A 52 -16.42 -8.23 -0.90
CA THR A 52 -15.81 -9.53 -1.19
C THR A 52 -15.55 -9.71 -2.68
N GLU A 53 -16.54 -9.39 -3.52
CA GLU A 53 -16.40 -9.45 -4.97
C GLU A 53 -15.47 -8.35 -5.49
N HIS A 54 -15.62 -7.14 -4.94
CA HIS A 54 -14.78 -6.00 -5.29
C HIS A 54 -13.29 -6.29 -5.10
N VAL A 55 -12.89 -6.89 -3.98
CA VAL A 55 -11.47 -7.21 -3.70
C VAL A 55 -10.88 -8.13 -4.77
N GLN A 56 -11.67 -9.08 -5.30
CA GLN A 56 -11.21 -9.99 -6.37
C GLN A 56 -11.02 -9.25 -7.70
N GLN A 57 -11.91 -8.31 -8.02
CA GLN A 57 -11.92 -7.59 -9.29
C GLN A 57 -11.32 -6.18 -9.21
N CYS A 58 -10.72 -5.81 -8.07
CA CYS A 58 -10.31 -4.44 -7.82
C CYS A 58 -9.19 -4.03 -8.80
N PRO A 59 -9.36 -2.93 -9.56
CA PRO A 59 -8.35 -2.48 -10.52
C PRO A 59 -7.05 -2.06 -9.83
N SER A 60 -7.09 -1.68 -8.54
CA SER A 60 -5.90 -1.35 -7.78
C SER A 60 -5.12 -2.58 -7.27
N ARG A 61 -5.70 -3.79 -7.37
CA ARG A 61 -5.03 -5.04 -6.97
C ARG A 61 -3.87 -5.38 -7.91
N SER A 62 -4.06 -5.20 -9.22
CA SER A 62 -3.04 -5.51 -10.24
C SER A 62 -1.81 -4.61 -10.17
N ALA A 63 -1.96 -3.39 -9.65
CA ALA A 63 -0.84 -2.48 -9.41
C ALA A 63 0.09 -2.96 -8.28
N ILE A 64 -0.45 -3.69 -7.29
CA ILE A 64 0.31 -4.19 -6.13
C ILE A 64 0.83 -5.61 -6.40
N PHE A 65 0.01 -6.44 -7.05
CA PHE A 65 0.36 -7.81 -7.42
C PHE A 65 0.27 -7.94 -8.94
N PRO A 66 1.37 -7.63 -9.67
CA PRO A 66 1.43 -7.94 -11.08
C PRO A 66 1.28 -9.46 -11.24
N GLU A 67 0.36 -9.93 -12.08
CA GLU A 67 0.17 -11.37 -12.36
C GLU A 67 1.43 -12.09 -12.85
N HIS A 68 2.46 -11.34 -13.25
CA HIS A 68 3.69 -11.82 -13.88
C HIS A 68 4.95 -11.52 -13.09
N THR A 69 4.91 -11.47 -11.76
CA THR A 69 6.17 -11.47 -10.99
C THR A 69 6.80 -12.86 -11.10
N PRO A 70 8.04 -13.01 -11.62
CA PRO A 70 8.74 -14.27 -11.52
C PRO A 70 8.82 -14.63 -10.04
N LYS A 71 8.32 -15.82 -9.67
CA LYS A 71 8.51 -16.36 -8.33
C LYS A 71 10.01 -16.58 -8.16
N VAL A 72 10.72 -15.58 -7.65
CA VAL A 72 12.12 -15.76 -7.25
C VAL A 72 12.07 -16.67 -6.05
N ILE A 73 12.46 -17.92 -6.25
CA ILE A 73 12.73 -18.83 -5.15
C ILE A 73 13.98 -18.27 -4.47
N ALA A 74 13.80 -17.54 -3.38
CA ALA A 74 14.91 -17.17 -2.53
C ALA A 74 15.58 -18.47 -2.09
N GLN A 75 16.82 -18.68 -2.51
CA GLN A 75 17.63 -19.74 -1.91
C GLN A 75 17.81 -19.34 -0.46
N LEU A 76 17.12 -20.04 0.44
CA LEU A 76 17.28 -19.93 1.89
C LEU A 76 18.66 -20.50 2.27
N THR A 77 19.74 -19.97 1.72
CA THR A 77 21.05 -20.16 2.29
C THR A 77 21.06 -19.24 3.50
N SER A 78 20.89 -19.81 4.70
CA SER A 78 21.18 -19.09 5.93
C SER A 78 22.56 -18.44 5.74
N PRO A 79 22.67 -17.11 5.84
CA PRO A 79 23.97 -16.46 5.84
C PRO A 79 24.82 -17.18 6.88
N ARG A 80 26.06 -17.53 6.54
CA ARG A 80 26.96 -18.07 7.55
C ARG A 80 27.03 -17.01 8.66
N PRO A 81 26.65 -17.35 9.90
CA PRO A 81 26.77 -16.40 10.99
C PRO A 81 28.25 -16.08 11.12
N ILE A 82 28.61 -14.81 10.94
CA ILE A 82 29.97 -14.35 11.19
C ILE A 82 30.22 -14.56 12.68
N LEU A 83 31.09 -15.51 13.02
CA LEU A 83 31.52 -15.65 14.40
C LEU A 83 32.37 -14.43 14.74
N GLN A 84 32.24 -13.89 15.96
CA GLN A 84 33.01 -12.71 16.37
C GLN A 84 34.53 -12.91 16.27
N ARG A 85 34.99 -14.17 16.34
CA ARG A 85 36.42 -14.56 16.14
C ARG A 85 36.90 -14.38 14.69
N GLU A 86 35.99 -14.35 13.73
CA GLU A 86 36.24 -14.25 12.30
C GLU A 86 35.97 -12.83 11.78
N TYR A 87 35.44 -11.94 12.61
CA TYR A 87 35.26 -10.53 12.27
C TYR A 87 36.62 -9.81 12.26
N LEU A 88 37.02 -9.34 11.08
CA LEU A 88 38.24 -8.57 10.84
C LEU A 88 37.84 -7.11 10.56
N PRO A 89 38.01 -6.18 11.53
CA PRO A 89 37.59 -4.78 11.40
C PRO A 89 38.22 -4.07 10.19
N GLU A 90 39.44 -4.47 9.82
CA GLU A 90 40.23 -3.89 8.72
C GLU A 90 39.62 -4.11 7.33
N THR A 91 38.66 -5.03 7.18
CA THR A 91 38.07 -5.41 5.89
C THR A 91 36.59 -5.01 5.75
N ASP A 92 36.00 -4.46 6.80
CA ASP A 92 34.60 -4.03 6.80
C ASP A 92 34.51 -2.60 6.24
N PRO A 93 33.87 -2.38 5.07
CA PRO A 93 33.71 -1.06 4.47
C PRO A 93 32.90 -0.08 5.32
N ASN A 94 32.20 -0.57 6.35
CA ASN A 94 31.43 0.19 7.32
C ASN A 94 32.16 0.31 8.67
N HIS A 95 33.42 -0.15 8.77
CA HIS A 95 34.24 0.08 9.94
C HIS A 95 34.71 1.53 9.96
N GLU A 96 33.90 2.38 10.56
CA GLU A 96 34.27 3.75 10.88
C GLU A 96 35.38 3.71 11.95
N ILE A 97 36.62 3.98 11.54
CA ILE A 97 37.75 4.24 12.45
C ILE A 97 37.50 5.64 13.02
N TRP A 98 36.88 5.70 14.19
CA TRP A 98 36.75 6.96 14.92
C TRP A 98 38.12 7.29 15.56
N ASP A 99 38.96 8.03 14.83
CA ASP A 99 40.19 8.65 15.35
C ASP A 99 39.79 10.00 16.00
N ASP A 100 40.16 10.21 17.28
CA ASP A 100 39.90 11.43 18.08
C ASP A 100 40.85 12.58 17.69
#